data_AF-A0A0U4ZA88-F1
#
_entry.id   AF-A0A0U4ZA88-F1
#
_cell.length_a   1.000
_cell.length_b   1.000
_cell.length_c   1.000
_cell.angle_alpha   90.00
_cell.angle_beta   90.00
_cell.angle_gamma   90.00
#
_symmetry.space_group_name_H-M   'P 1'
#
loop_
_entity.id
_entity.type
_entity.pdbx_description
1 polymer ?
#
loop_
_entity_poly.entity_id
_entity_poly.type
_entity_poly.pdbx_seq_one_letter_code
_entity_poly.pdbx_strand_id
1 'polypeptide(L)'
;MRDVLSSLVSSVSSLLRDEVHHRYTPSLSAKSSPLRIPIPAAVATGLGSAPLPDVDDVSAVSMTNNKTQRRLPWSTIYMAGDLCDQRILRDIAQSHQVLVIKRGGCSFSQKLRNIAAFPPSRNALKLVIVVSYEEEKYFTNQEHSTPGLAASLAEPYLARPQLDETQMTAGGIPRRHLLSMVLVGGGEETYELLRQARGVGIKRRYSMRSQGVPISNLFVV
;
A
#
# COMPACT_ATOMS: atom_id res chain seq x y z
N MET A 1 16.83 -21.07 -36.84
CA MET A 1 17.14 -19.76 -36.22
C MET A 1 16.43 -18.58 -36.90
N ARG A 2 15.26 -18.77 -37.53
CA ARG A 2 14.49 -17.71 -38.22
C ARG A 2 13.19 -17.32 -37.52
N ASP A 3 12.77 -18.08 -36.51
CA ASP A 3 11.42 -17.97 -35.93
C ASP A 3 11.34 -17.13 -34.64
N VAL A 4 12.49 -16.71 -34.09
CA VAL A 4 12.54 -15.94 -32.83
C VAL A 4 12.45 -14.43 -33.10
N LEU A 5 12.81 -13.99 -34.30
CA LEU A 5 12.75 -12.57 -34.68
C LEU A 5 11.35 -12.15 -35.14
N SER A 6 10.52 -13.07 -35.63
CA SER A 6 9.15 -12.77 -36.07
C SER A 6 8.23 -12.40 -34.89
N SER A 7 8.43 -13.02 -33.72
CA SER A 7 7.61 -12.76 -32.53
C SER A 7 7.89 -11.38 -31.89
N LEU A 8 9.13 -10.89 -32.02
CA LEU A 8 9.49 -9.56 -31.56
C LEU A 8 8.92 -8.48 -32.48
N VAL A 9 8.99 -8.67 -33.80
CA VAL A 9 8.46 -7.70 -34.77
C VAL A 9 6.92 -7.64 -34.72
N SER A 10 6.24 -8.75 -34.44
CA SER A 10 4.78 -8.73 -34.23
C SER A 10 4.38 -7.99 -32.95
N SER A 11 5.20 -8.11 -31.89
CA SER A 11 4.95 -7.44 -30.60
C SER A 11 5.12 -5.92 -30.70
N VAL A 12 6.12 -5.46 -31.46
CA VAL A 12 6.33 -4.01 -31.70
C VAL A 12 5.28 -3.46 -32.67
N SER A 13 4.88 -4.22 -33.69
CA SER A 13 3.79 -3.80 -34.61
C SER A 13 2.43 -3.73 -33.92
N SER A 14 2.19 -4.55 -32.90
CA SER A 14 0.99 -4.51 -32.06
C SER A 14 0.90 -3.22 -31.24
N LEU A 15 2.03 -2.76 -30.67
CA LEU A 15 2.08 -1.53 -29.88
C LEU A 15 1.92 -0.26 -30.73
N LEU A 16 2.32 -0.30 -32.00
CA LEU A 16 2.21 0.85 -32.92
C LEU A 16 0.85 0.94 -33.63
N ARG A 17 0.08 -0.16 -33.72
CA ARG A 17 -1.25 -0.16 -34.36
C ARG A 17 -2.37 0.43 -33.50
N ASP A 18 -2.15 0.55 -32.18
CA ASP A 18 -3.16 1.07 -31.25
C ASP A 18 -3.29 2.61 -31.29
N GLU A 19 -2.40 3.31 -32.00
CA GLU A 19 -2.37 4.78 -32.10
C GLU A 19 -3.22 5.36 -33.25
N VAL A 20 -3.70 4.57 -34.23
CA VAL A 20 -4.19 5.15 -35.51
C VAL A 20 -5.71 5.11 -35.72
N HIS A 21 -6.51 4.48 -34.86
CA HIS A 21 -7.98 4.43 -35.03
C HIS A 21 -8.77 4.93 -33.80
N HIS A 22 -8.57 6.20 -33.45
CA HIS A 22 -9.59 6.96 -32.71
C HIS A 22 -10.54 7.67 -33.69
N ARG A 23 -11.43 6.88 -34.32
CA ARG A 23 -12.65 7.40 -34.96
C ARG A 23 -13.87 6.82 -34.24
N TYR A 24 -14.58 7.71 -33.56
CA TYR A 24 -15.92 7.62 -32.99
C TYR A 24 -16.76 6.38 -33.32
N THR A 25 -16.95 5.52 -32.31
CA THR A 25 -18.16 4.71 -32.11
C THR A 25 -18.37 4.52 -30.60
N PRO A 26 -19.52 4.93 -30.01
CA PRO A 26 -19.75 4.78 -28.57
C PRO A 26 -20.15 3.33 -28.27
N SER A 27 -19.17 2.46 -28.02
CA SER A 27 -19.44 1.14 -27.48
C SER A 27 -19.76 1.25 -25.98
N LEU A 28 -21.00 0.95 -25.61
CA LEU A 28 -21.40 0.78 -24.21
C LEU A 28 -20.53 -0.29 -23.52
N SER A 29 -19.86 0.11 -22.42
CA SER A 29 -19.31 -0.76 -21.36
C SER A 29 -17.94 -1.45 -21.53
N ALA A 30 -16.94 -0.79 -22.12
CA ALA A 30 -15.56 -1.10 -21.77
C ALA A 30 -15.31 -0.70 -20.29
N LYS A 31 -15.57 -1.61 -19.34
CA LYS A 31 -15.18 -1.41 -17.94
C LYS A 31 -13.66 -1.28 -17.91
N SER A 32 -13.17 -0.04 -17.77
CA SER A 32 -11.75 0.22 -17.58
C SER A 32 -11.23 -0.64 -16.42
N SER A 33 -10.12 -1.35 -16.65
CA SER A 33 -9.48 -2.10 -15.59
C SER A 33 -9.09 -1.14 -14.45
N PRO A 34 -9.28 -1.52 -13.18
CA PRO A 34 -8.91 -0.65 -12.07
C PRO A 34 -7.42 -0.32 -12.14
N LEU A 35 -7.10 0.98 -12.05
CA LEU A 35 -5.74 1.47 -12.00
C LEU A 35 -5.06 0.97 -10.70
N ARG A 36 -3.82 0.49 -10.82
CA ARG A 36 -2.99 0.10 -9.68
C ARG A 36 -1.89 1.13 -9.50
N ILE A 37 -1.79 1.64 -8.28
CA ILE A 37 -0.82 2.68 -7.93
C ILE A 37 0.08 2.09 -6.84
N PRO A 38 1.38 1.87 -7.12
CA PRO A 38 2.31 1.45 -6.09
C PRO A 38 2.65 2.63 -5.17
N ILE A 39 2.49 2.42 -3.87
CA ILE A 39 2.83 3.42 -2.84
C ILE A 39 4.01 2.88 -2.02
N PRO A 40 5.16 3.59 -1.99
CA PRO A 40 6.27 3.22 -1.13
C PRO A 40 5.86 3.24 0.35
N ALA A 41 6.31 2.24 1.10
CA ALA A 41 5.96 2.09 2.50
C ALA A 41 7.15 1.58 3.32
N ALA A 42 7.32 2.14 4.52
CA ALA A 42 8.28 1.69 5.51
C ALA A 42 7.59 0.84 6.59
N VAL A 43 8.10 -0.37 6.83
CA VAL A 43 7.59 -1.27 7.86
C VAL A 43 8.05 -0.81 9.24
N ALA A 44 7.18 -0.91 10.23
CA ALA A 44 7.51 -0.61 11.62
C ALA A 44 8.60 -1.54 12.19
N THR A 45 9.34 -1.04 13.16
CA THR A 45 10.41 -1.76 13.89
C THR A 45 10.29 -1.56 15.39
N GLY A 46 10.92 -2.41 16.20
CA GLY A 46 10.88 -2.33 17.67
C GLY A 46 10.03 -3.43 18.32
N LEU A 47 9.92 -3.42 19.65
CA LEU A 47 9.25 -4.45 20.46
C LEU A 47 7.76 -4.60 20.14
N GLY A 48 7.10 -3.51 19.75
CA GLY A 48 5.71 -3.50 19.34
C GLY A 48 5.50 -3.80 17.86
N SER A 49 6.56 -4.05 17.08
CA SER A 49 6.38 -4.34 15.67
C SER A 49 5.85 -5.76 15.45
N ALA A 50 4.89 -5.88 14.52
CA ALA A 50 4.39 -7.16 14.04
C ALA A 50 4.94 -7.44 12.65
N PRO A 51 5.12 -8.72 12.26
CA PRO A 51 5.44 -9.05 10.88
C PRO A 51 4.34 -8.56 9.93
N LEU A 52 4.69 -8.37 8.66
CA LEU A 52 3.68 -8.13 7.62
C LEU A 52 2.76 -9.35 7.51
N PRO A 53 1.46 -9.16 7.22
CA PRO A 53 0.54 -10.27 7.02
C PRO A 53 1.07 -11.26 5.98
N ASP A 54 0.92 -12.55 6.26
CA ASP A 54 1.32 -13.61 5.34
C ASP A 54 0.29 -13.71 4.19
N VAL A 55 0.50 -12.87 3.18
CA VAL A 55 -0.29 -12.78 1.95
C VAL A 55 0.66 -12.69 0.77
N ASP A 56 0.20 -13.22 -0.36
CA ASP A 56 0.94 -13.19 -1.62
C ASP A 56 1.22 -11.75 -2.08
N ASP A 57 2.39 -11.56 -2.67
CA ASP A 57 2.78 -10.28 -3.24
C ASP A 57 1.93 -9.94 -4.47
N VAL A 58 1.37 -8.73 -4.46
CA VAL A 58 0.54 -8.23 -5.55
C VAL A 58 1.41 -7.69 -6.69
N SER A 59 1.08 -8.04 -7.93
CA SER A 59 1.68 -7.43 -9.12
C SER A 59 1.22 -5.99 -9.32
N ALA A 60 2.17 -5.07 -9.45
CA ALA A 60 1.92 -3.66 -9.74
C ALA A 60 1.24 -3.46 -11.11
N VAL A 61 1.48 -4.36 -12.06
CA VAL A 61 0.89 -4.30 -13.40
C VAL A 61 -0.29 -5.27 -13.49
N SER A 62 -1.45 -4.75 -13.91
CA SER A 62 -2.68 -5.54 -14.12
C SER A 62 -2.70 -6.12 -15.54
N MET A 63 -1.67 -6.89 -15.91
CA MET A 63 -1.51 -7.42 -17.29
C MET A 63 -2.22 -8.75 -17.52
N THR A 64 -2.66 -9.44 -16.45
CA THR A 64 -3.20 -10.78 -16.58
C THR A 64 -4.73 -10.76 -16.68
N ASN A 65 -5.26 -11.56 -17.61
CA ASN A 65 -6.71 -11.76 -17.80
C ASN A 65 -7.36 -12.60 -16.67
N ASN A 66 -6.59 -12.96 -15.64
CA ASN A 66 -7.11 -13.74 -14.53
C ASN A 66 -7.87 -12.85 -13.53
N LYS A 67 -9.19 -13.08 -13.39
CA LYS A 67 -10.09 -12.28 -12.55
C LYS A 67 -9.70 -12.27 -11.07
N THR A 68 -9.05 -13.34 -10.58
CA THR A 68 -8.59 -13.42 -9.18
C THR A 68 -7.38 -12.51 -8.94
N GLN A 69 -6.41 -12.51 -9.87
CA GLN A 69 -5.25 -11.62 -9.81
C GLN A 69 -5.61 -10.15 -9.95
N ARG A 70 -6.81 -9.80 -10.43
CA ARG A 70 -7.30 -8.41 -10.51
C ARG A 70 -7.73 -7.85 -9.15
N ARG A 71 -8.19 -8.69 -8.21
CA ARG A 71 -8.67 -8.23 -6.90
C ARG A 71 -7.52 -8.19 -5.90
N LEU A 72 -7.45 -7.10 -5.16
CA LEU A 72 -6.50 -6.96 -4.06
C LEU A 72 -7.01 -7.74 -2.83
N PRO A 73 -6.11 -8.25 -1.96
CA PRO A 73 -6.48 -9.14 -0.86
C PRO A 73 -7.40 -8.48 0.17
N TRP A 74 -7.34 -7.14 0.29
CA TRP A 74 -8.18 -6.38 1.21
C TRP A 74 -9.00 -5.35 0.49
N SER A 75 -10.30 -5.29 0.78
CA SER A 75 -11.25 -4.39 0.10
C SER A 75 -12.00 -3.46 1.05
N THR A 76 -11.90 -3.67 2.37
CA THR A 76 -12.56 -2.81 3.37
C THR A 76 -11.51 -1.93 4.06
N ILE A 77 -11.59 -0.63 3.78
CA ILE A 77 -10.64 0.39 4.24
C ILE A 77 -11.40 1.36 5.14
N TYR A 78 -10.90 1.59 6.34
CA TYR A 78 -11.44 2.58 7.26
C TYR A 78 -10.47 3.76 7.38
N MET A 79 -10.98 4.96 7.12
CA MET A 79 -10.22 6.20 7.29
C MET A 79 -10.41 6.74 8.71
N ALA A 80 -9.33 6.81 9.46
CA ALA A 80 -9.28 7.38 10.80
C ALA A 80 -8.38 8.62 10.82
N GLY A 81 -8.65 9.54 11.75
CA GLY A 81 -7.84 10.73 11.94
C GLY A 81 -6.46 10.42 12.55
N ASP A 82 -6.01 11.24 13.48
CA ASP A 82 -4.74 11.00 14.18
C ASP A 82 -4.79 9.83 15.17
N LEU A 83 -5.98 9.43 15.62
CA LEU A 83 -6.19 8.38 16.61
C LEU A 83 -5.42 8.61 17.92
N CYS A 84 -5.30 9.87 18.36
CA CYS A 84 -4.66 10.22 19.63
C CYS A 84 -5.67 10.23 20.80
N ASP A 85 -6.81 10.89 20.60
CA ASP A 85 -7.89 10.97 21.60
C ASP A 85 -9.09 10.09 21.25
N GLN A 86 -9.19 9.68 19.99
CA GLN A 86 -10.26 8.84 19.48
C GLN A 86 -9.90 7.36 19.60
N ARG A 87 -10.90 6.49 19.69
CA ARG A 87 -10.73 5.04 19.74
C ARG A 87 -11.40 4.35 18.57
N ILE A 88 -10.74 3.35 17.99
CA ILE A 88 -11.38 2.46 17.02
C ILE A 88 -12.17 1.41 17.79
N LEU A 89 -13.49 1.42 17.58
CA LEU A 89 -14.39 0.45 18.18
C LEU A 89 -14.15 -0.96 17.63
N ARG A 90 -14.53 -1.97 18.43
CA ARG A 90 -14.37 -3.39 18.08
C ARG A 90 -15.03 -3.72 16.74
N ASP A 91 -16.22 -3.17 16.49
CA ASP A 91 -16.99 -3.49 15.29
C ASP A 91 -16.30 -2.99 14.02
N ILE A 92 -15.63 -1.84 14.09
CA ILE A 92 -14.81 -1.31 12.98
C ILE A 92 -13.62 -2.24 12.74
N ALA A 93 -12.89 -2.61 13.80
CA ALA A 93 -11.74 -3.51 13.70
C ALA A 93 -12.10 -4.94 13.23
N GLN A 94 -13.36 -5.36 13.36
CA GLN A 94 -13.85 -6.66 12.87
C GLN A 94 -14.39 -6.61 11.44
N SER A 95 -14.83 -5.45 10.96
CA SER A 95 -15.44 -5.26 9.64
C SER A 95 -14.49 -4.70 8.58
N HIS A 96 -13.41 -4.03 9.01
CA HIS A 96 -12.44 -3.40 8.13
C HIS A 96 -11.07 -4.08 8.21
N GLN A 97 -10.51 -4.41 7.04
CA GLN A 97 -9.23 -5.11 6.91
C GLN A 97 -8.05 -4.14 6.92
N VAL A 98 -8.26 -2.90 6.50
CA VAL A 98 -7.23 -1.85 6.48
C VAL A 98 -7.72 -0.66 7.29
N LEU A 99 -6.84 -0.14 8.14
CA LEU A 99 -7.06 1.10 8.89
C LEU A 99 -6.03 2.13 8.42
N VAL A 100 -6.47 3.28 7.96
CA VAL A 100 -5.59 4.39 7.55
C VAL A 100 -5.66 5.47 8.62
N ILE A 101 -4.51 5.93 9.12
CA ILE A 101 -4.42 6.97 10.16
C ILE A 101 -3.43 8.07 9.77
N LYS A 102 -3.65 9.28 10.26
CA LYS A 102 -2.72 10.40 10.06
C LYS A 102 -1.56 10.33 11.07
N ARG A 103 -0.33 10.58 10.61
CA ARG A 103 0.84 10.75 11.49
C ARG A 103 0.73 12.07 12.27
N GLY A 104 1.32 12.12 13.46
CA GLY A 104 1.35 13.31 14.32
C GLY A 104 0.49 13.20 15.58
N GLY A 105 0.54 14.21 16.44
CA GLY A 105 -0.22 14.32 17.70
C GLY A 105 0.29 13.44 18.85
N CYS A 106 0.59 12.17 18.58
CA CYS A 106 1.00 11.18 19.58
C CYS A 106 1.88 10.08 18.98
N SER A 107 2.47 9.23 19.83
CA SER A 107 3.35 8.14 19.41
C SER A 107 2.62 7.03 18.63
N PHE A 108 3.35 6.26 17.82
CA PHE A 108 2.78 5.12 17.10
C PHE A 108 2.21 4.06 18.04
N SER A 109 2.89 3.78 19.16
CA SER A 109 2.40 2.84 20.18
C SER A 109 1.06 3.31 20.78
N GLN A 110 0.90 4.62 21.01
CA GLN A 110 -0.36 5.19 21.51
C GLN A 110 -1.49 5.03 20.47
N LYS A 111 -1.21 5.29 19.19
CA LYS A 111 -2.19 5.07 18.10
C LYS A 111 -2.68 3.62 18.08
N LEU A 112 -1.76 2.65 18.17
CA LEU A 112 -2.12 1.22 18.19
C LEU A 112 -2.86 0.81 19.48
N ARG A 113 -2.57 1.46 20.61
CA ARG A 113 -3.28 1.26 21.88
C ARG A 113 -4.75 1.68 21.79
N ASN A 114 -5.05 2.70 21.00
CA ASN A 114 -6.42 3.21 20.81
C ASN A 114 -7.31 2.34 19.92
N ILE A 115 -6.79 1.24 19.36
CA ILE A 115 -7.58 0.27 18.61
C ILE A 115 -8.17 -0.76 19.59
N ALA A 116 -9.47 -1.07 19.50
CA ALA A 116 -10.05 -2.10 20.36
C ALA A 116 -9.40 -3.49 20.15
N ALA A 117 -9.47 -4.35 21.16
CA ALA A 117 -9.13 -5.76 20.99
C ALA A 117 -10.22 -6.47 20.17
N PHE A 118 -9.81 -7.38 19.29
CA PHE A 118 -10.72 -8.16 18.46
C PHE A 118 -10.16 -9.57 18.22
N PRO A 119 -11.04 -10.58 18.05
CA PRO A 119 -10.61 -11.91 17.62
C PRO A 119 -10.18 -11.87 16.14
N PRO A 120 -9.07 -12.53 15.77
CA PRO A 120 -8.67 -12.63 14.37
C PRO A 120 -9.75 -13.30 13.51
N SER A 121 -10.05 -12.71 12.34
CA SER A 121 -10.96 -13.28 11.34
C SER A 121 -10.52 -12.87 9.94
N ARG A 122 -11.14 -13.40 8.87
CA ARG A 122 -10.81 -13.01 7.48
C ARG A 122 -11.15 -11.53 7.19
N ASN A 123 -12.18 -11.00 7.84
CA ASN A 123 -12.68 -9.64 7.61
C ASN A 123 -12.13 -8.62 8.63
N ALA A 124 -11.56 -9.10 9.73
CA ALA A 124 -10.94 -8.26 10.73
C ALA A 124 -9.65 -7.60 10.23
N LEU A 125 -9.26 -6.54 10.92
CA LEU A 125 -8.11 -5.70 10.64
C LEU A 125 -6.83 -6.52 10.46
N LYS A 126 -6.13 -6.25 9.35
CA LYS A 126 -4.88 -6.89 8.91
C LYS A 126 -3.71 -5.95 8.89
N LEU A 127 -3.96 -4.70 8.48
CA LEU A 127 -2.90 -3.72 8.25
C LEU A 127 -3.34 -2.33 8.75
N VAL A 128 -2.44 -1.67 9.47
CA VAL A 128 -2.52 -0.25 9.81
C VAL A 128 -1.57 0.52 8.91
N ILE A 129 -2.08 1.49 8.15
CA ILE A 129 -1.32 2.38 7.30
C ILE A 129 -1.31 3.75 7.98
N VAL A 130 -0.12 4.25 8.32
CA VAL A 130 0.06 5.61 8.81
C VAL A 130 0.51 6.49 7.66
N VAL A 131 -0.13 7.63 7.43
CA VAL A 131 0.25 8.59 6.38
C VAL A 131 1.06 9.73 7.00
N SER A 132 2.29 9.90 6.51
CA SER A 132 3.20 11.01 6.84
C SER A 132 2.81 12.27 6.07
N TYR A 133 2.86 13.39 6.76
CA TYR A 133 2.60 14.74 6.23
C TYR A 133 3.86 15.62 6.35
N GLU A 134 5.00 15.06 6.75
CA GLU A 134 6.23 15.82 6.98
C GLU A 134 6.81 16.38 5.68
N GLU A 135 6.56 15.68 4.58
CA GLU A 135 7.14 15.95 3.28
C GLU A 135 6.38 17.05 2.51
N GLU A 136 5.10 17.29 2.84
CA GLU A 136 4.24 18.26 2.14
C GLU A 136 4.86 19.66 2.10
N LYS A 137 5.61 20.05 3.15
CA LYS A 137 6.28 21.35 3.24
C LYS A 137 7.31 21.59 2.14
N TYR A 138 7.85 20.53 1.53
CA TYR A 138 8.87 20.59 0.50
C TYR A 138 8.30 20.51 -0.92
N PHE A 139 7.06 20.04 -1.08
CA PHE A 139 6.45 19.74 -2.38
C PHE A 139 5.29 20.67 -2.77
N THR A 140 5.03 21.74 -2.01
CA THR A 140 3.91 22.69 -2.16
C THR A 140 3.78 23.39 -3.53
N ASN A 141 4.74 23.23 -4.45
CA ASN A 141 4.78 23.94 -5.74
C ASN A 141 4.58 23.05 -6.97
N GLN A 142 4.29 21.76 -6.81
CA GLN A 142 4.01 20.87 -7.95
C GLN A 142 2.52 20.58 -8.04
N GLU A 143 1.90 20.97 -9.16
CA GLU A 143 0.56 20.50 -9.51
C GLU A 143 0.61 18.98 -9.73
N HIS A 144 0.23 18.22 -8.72
CA HIS A 144 0.24 16.76 -8.73
C HIS A 144 -0.88 16.22 -9.63
N SER A 145 -0.60 16.13 -10.93
CA SER A 145 -1.54 15.61 -11.94
C SER A 145 -1.55 14.08 -12.02
N THR A 146 -0.55 13.39 -11.44
CA THR A 146 -0.43 11.93 -11.51
C THR A 146 -0.68 11.28 -10.14
N PRO A 147 -1.71 10.42 -10.00
CA PRO A 147 -2.04 9.78 -8.73
C PRO A 147 -0.89 8.97 -8.13
N GLY A 148 -0.56 9.24 -6.87
CA GLY A 148 0.48 8.54 -6.12
C GLY A 148 1.89 9.10 -6.33
N LEU A 149 2.03 10.17 -7.11
CA LEU A 149 3.32 10.82 -7.33
C LEU A 149 3.88 11.40 -6.01
N ALA A 150 3.05 12.07 -5.19
CA ALA A 150 3.52 12.58 -3.91
C ALA A 150 4.07 11.45 -3.01
N ALA A 151 3.44 10.27 -3.04
CA ALA A 151 3.90 9.13 -2.27
C ALA A 151 5.26 8.59 -2.75
N SER A 152 5.47 8.58 -4.08
CA SER A 152 6.77 8.23 -4.67
C SER A 152 7.86 9.25 -4.36
N LEU A 153 7.55 10.54 -4.44
CA LEU A 153 8.50 11.61 -4.09
C LEU A 153 8.85 11.63 -2.60
N ALA A 154 7.94 11.18 -1.74
CA ALA A 154 8.17 11.05 -0.32
C ALA A 154 9.05 9.84 0.07
N GLU A 155 9.31 8.88 -0.82
CA GLU A 155 10.07 7.65 -0.52
C GLU A 155 11.41 7.91 0.21
N PRO A 156 12.27 8.87 -0.22
CA PRO A 156 13.55 9.14 0.44
C PRO A 156 13.42 9.64 1.89
N TYR A 157 12.26 10.18 2.26
CA TYR A 157 11.98 10.75 3.57
C TYR A 157 11.28 9.75 4.52
N LEU A 158 10.96 8.54 4.03
CA LEU A 158 10.30 7.51 4.84
C LEU A 158 11.24 6.94 5.90
N ALA A 159 11.11 7.44 7.12
CA ALA A 159 11.69 6.82 8.30
C ALA A 159 10.89 5.57 8.70
N ARG A 160 11.58 4.53 9.18
CA ARG A 160 10.91 3.34 9.74
C ARG A 160 10.23 3.73 11.06
N PRO A 161 8.92 3.49 11.22
CA PRO A 161 8.22 3.78 12.47
C PRO A 161 8.79 2.94 13.61
N GLN A 162 9.10 3.59 14.72
CA GLN A 162 9.63 2.93 15.91
C GLN A 162 8.50 2.67 16.91
N LEU A 163 8.32 1.39 17.25
CA LEU A 163 7.37 0.88 18.24
C LEU A 163 8.17 0.26 19.40
N ASP A 164 8.65 1.10 20.31
CA ASP A 164 9.52 0.67 21.41
C ASP A 164 8.80 -0.10 22.52
N GLU A 165 7.49 -0.02 22.58
CA GLU A 165 6.68 -0.69 23.60
C GLU A 165 5.98 -1.91 23.01
N THR A 166 5.77 -2.94 23.82
CA THR A 166 4.86 -4.04 23.46
C THR A 166 3.47 -3.49 23.17
N GLN A 167 2.80 -3.99 22.12
CA GLN A 167 1.50 -3.45 21.79
C GLN A 167 0.48 -3.79 22.87
N MET A 168 -0.17 -2.76 23.38
CA MET A 168 -1.26 -2.87 24.33
C MET A 168 -2.62 -2.73 23.64
N THR A 169 -3.64 -3.31 24.25
CA THR A 169 -5.04 -3.02 23.94
C THR A 169 -5.47 -1.72 24.62
N ALA A 170 -6.61 -1.16 24.22
CA ALA A 170 -7.18 0.02 24.87
C ALA A 170 -7.47 -0.17 26.38
N GLY A 171 -7.58 -1.42 26.84
CA GLY A 171 -7.74 -1.78 28.26
C GLY A 171 -6.42 -1.98 29.01
N GLY A 172 -5.26 -1.70 28.39
CA GLY A 172 -3.95 -1.83 29.04
C GLY A 172 -3.38 -3.25 29.08
N ILE A 173 -4.05 -4.23 28.47
CA ILE A 173 -3.58 -5.63 28.41
C ILE A 173 -2.71 -5.82 27.15
N PRO A 174 -1.58 -6.54 27.23
CA PRO A 174 -0.77 -6.90 26.06
C PRO A 174 -1.58 -7.62 24.99
N ARG A 175 -1.39 -7.24 23.72
CA ARG A 175 -2.04 -7.90 22.60
C ARG A 175 -1.45 -9.27 22.36
N ARG A 176 -2.29 -10.29 22.28
CA ARG A 176 -1.91 -11.64 21.81
C ARG A 176 -1.57 -11.66 20.32
N HIS A 177 -2.29 -10.86 19.54
CA HIS A 177 -2.07 -10.70 18.10
C HIS A 177 -1.69 -9.25 17.82
N LEU A 178 -0.41 -9.04 17.53
CA LEU A 178 0.12 -7.73 17.20
C LEU A 178 -0.44 -7.25 15.86
N LEU A 179 -0.68 -5.96 15.74
CA LEU A 179 -1.14 -5.30 14.53
C LEU A 179 0.05 -4.94 13.65
N SER A 180 0.00 -5.34 12.38
CA SER A 180 1.01 -4.94 11.41
C SER A 180 0.81 -3.47 11.02
N MET A 181 1.90 -2.70 11.01
CA MET A 181 1.87 -1.27 10.74
C MET A 181 2.93 -0.88 9.72
N VAL A 182 2.54 -0.03 8.77
CA VAL A 182 3.44 0.60 7.79
C VAL A 182 3.24 2.11 7.79
N LEU A 183 4.29 2.85 7.45
CA LEU A 183 4.25 4.28 7.19
C LEU A 183 4.39 4.52 5.68
N VAL A 184 3.50 5.34 5.14
CA VAL A 184 3.55 5.85 3.77
C VAL A 184 3.67 7.37 3.81
N GLY A 185 4.22 7.95 2.75
CA GLY A 185 4.42 9.40 2.64
C GLY A 185 3.42 10.01 1.66
N GLY A 186 3.57 11.29 1.37
CA GLY A 186 2.76 11.98 0.36
C GLY A 186 1.46 12.57 0.89
N GLY A 187 1.32 12.71 2.21
CA GLY A 187 0.36 13.60 2.84
C GLY A 187 -1.10 13.39 2.44
N GLU A 188 -1.82 14.50 2.25
CA GLU A 188 -3.25 14.52 1.99
C GLU A 188 -3.58 13.89 0.63
N GLU A 189 -2.71 14.01 -0.39
CA GLU A 189 -2.89 13.30 -1.67
C GLU A 189 -2.98 11.80 -1.43
N THR A 190 -2.05 11.25 -0.65
CA THR A 190 -2.00 9.81 -0.37
C THR A 190 -3.15 9.36 0.53
N TYR A 191 -3.53 10.19 1.50
CA TYR A 191 -4.67 9.93 2.38
C TYR A 191 -5.99 9.87 1.58
N GLU A 192 -6.23 10.84 0.69
CA GLU A 192 -7.41 10.86 -0.17
C GLU A 192 -7.37 9.77 -1.26
N LEU A 193 -6.18 9.44 -1.77
CA LEU A 193 -6.01 8.31 -2.68
C LEU A 193 -6.45 6.99 -2.03
N LEU A 194 -6.04 6.75 -0.78
CA LEU A 194 -6.44 5.57 -0.02
C LEU A 194 -7.94 5.57 0.32
N ARG A 195 -8.54 6.75 0.54
CA ARG A 195 -9.99 6.90 0.75
C ARG A 195 -10.80 6.44 -0.46
N GLN A 196 -10.32 6.71 -1.67
CA GLN A 196 -10.99 6.35 -2.92
C GLN A 196 -10.63 4.94 -3.43
N ALA A 197 -9.65 4.29 -2.80
CA ALA A 197 -9.18 2.98 -3.23
C ALA A 197 -10.25 1.89 -3.03
N ARG A 198 -10.37 1.00 -4.04
CA ARG A 198 -11.27 -0.17 -3.97
C ARG A 198 -10.65 -1.37 -3.24
N GLY A 199 -9.36 -1.29 -2.96
CA GLY A 199 -8.64 -2.32 -2.23
C GLY A 199 -7.16 -1.99 -2.08
N VAL A 200 -6.51 -2.75 -1.23
CA VAL A 200 -5.10 -2.63 -0.90
C VAL A 200 -4.48 -4.02 -0.87
N GLY A 201 -3.24 -4.11 -1.33
CA GLY A 201 -2.41 -5.29 -1.18
C GLY A 201 -0.97 -4.88 -0.93
N ILE A 202 -0.15 -5.86 -0.57
CA ILE A 202 1.27 -5.64 -0.30
C ILE A 202 2.07 -6.21 -1.47
N LYS A 203 3.15 -5.52 -1.82
CA LYS A 203 4.24 -6.06 -2.64
C LYS A 203 5.53 -5.82 -1.86
N ARG A 204 6.18 -6.90 -1.42
CA ARG A 204 7.48 -6.77 -0.74
C ARG A 204 8.56 -6.35 -1.74
N ARG A 205 9.41 -5.41 -1.33
CA ARG A 205 10.59 -4.98 -2.09
C ARG A 205 11.81 -5.66 -1.49
N TYR A 206 12.44 -6.53 -2.25
CA TYR A 206 13.68 -7.18 -1.87
C TYR A 206 14.85 -6.42 -2.48
N SER A 207 15.92 -6.26 -1.71
CA SER A 207 17.22 -5.82 -2.20
C SER A 207 18.25 -6.85 -1.78
N MET A 208 19.16 -7.18 -2.68
CA MET A 208 20.25 -8.13 -2.40
C MET A 208 21.55 -7.35 -2.29
N ARG A 209 22.42 -7.75 -1.38
CA ARG A 209 23.75 -7.17 -1.22
C ARG A 209 24.77 -8.30 -1.17
N SER A 210 25.86 -8.18 -1.94
CA SER A 210 27.04 -9.03 -1.80
C SER A 210 28.17 -8.20 -1.23
N GLN A 211 28.80 -8.66 -0.15
CA GLN A 211 29.89 -7.96 0.53
C GLN A 211 29.55 -6.47 0.83
N GLY A 212 28.29 -6.18 1.17
CA GLY A 212 27.81 -4.82 1.46
C GLY A 212 27.39 -4.00 0.23
N VAL A 213 27.75 -4.41 -0.98
CA VAL A 213 27.41 -3.73 -2.23
C VAL A 213 26.04 -4.21 -2.73
N PRO A 214 25.08 -3.31 -2.99
CA PRO A 214 23.78 -3.69 -3.54
C PRO A 214 23.92 -4.25 -4.96
N ILE A 215 23.27 -5.39 -5.20
CA ILE A 215 23.23 -6.05 -6.51
C ILE A 215 21.81 -5.93 -7.04
N SER A 216 21.67 -5.39 -8.25
CA SER A 216 20.39 -5.22 -8.95
C SER A 216 20.13 -6.29 -10.02
N ASN A 217 21.15 -7.04 -10.43
CA ASN A 217 21.12 -8.00 -11.54
C ASN A 217 21.23 -9.47 -11.08
N LEU A 218 20.68 -9.81 -9.92
CA LEU A 218 20.69 -11.18 -9.42
C LEU A 218 19.74 -12.07 -10.24
N PHE A 219 20.25 -13.23 -10.67
CA PHE A 219 19.46 -14.30 -11.26
C PHE A 219 19.56 -15.54 -10.35
N VAL A 220 18.44 -16.05 -9.87
CA VAL A 220 18.37 -17.26 -9.03
C VAL A 220 17.84 -18.39 -9.92
N VAL A 221 18.64 -19.46 -10.07
CA VAL A 221 18.32 -20.67 -10.86
C VAL A 221 17.82 -21.76 -9.93
#